data_AF-A0A523P131-F1
#
_entry.id   AF-A0A523P131-F1
#
_cell.length_a   1.000
_cell.length_b   1.000
_cell.length_c   1.000
_cell.angle_alpha   90.00
_cell.angle_beta   90.00
_cell.angle_gamma   90.00
#
_symmetry.space_group_name_H-M   'P 1'
#
loop_
_entity.id
_entity.type
_entity.pdbx_description
1 polymer ?
#
loop_
_entity_poly.entity_id
_entity_poly.type
_entity_poly.pdbx_seq_one_letter_code
_entity_poly.pdbx_strand_id
1 'polypeptide(L)' 'MAAGKNPRQGILSLTIRDKSSLYAAYMPFVKNGGLFIPTKKNYKI' A
#
# COMPACT_ATOMS: atom_id res chain seq x y z
N MET A 1 2.75 -26.56 -18.18
CA MET A 1 3.90 -25.65 -17.93
C MET A 1 3.48 -24.67 -16.84
N ALA A 2 4.00 -24.81 -15.62
CA ALA A 2 3.59 -23.99 -14.48
C ALA A 2 4.34 -22.65 -14.50
N ALA A 3 3.61 -21.55 -14.72
CA ALA A 3 4.15 -20.21 -14.67
C ALA A 3 4.56 -19.86 -13.23
N GLY A 4 5.86 -19.69 -13.00
CA GLY A 4 6.42 -19.27 -11.72
C GLY A 4 5.89 -17.89 -11.32
N LYS A 5 5.13 -17.84 -10.22
CA LYS A 5 4.65 -16.61 -9.61
C LYS A 5 5.84 -15.86 -9.03
N ASN A 6 6.30 -14.81 -9.72
CA ASN A 6 7.46 -14.02 -9.33
C ASN A 6 7.23 -13.40 -7.92
N PRO A 7 7.94 -13.84 -6.87
CA PRO A 7 7.63 -13.51 -5.47
C PRO A 7 7.77 -12.02 -5.14
N ARG A 8 8.38 -11.23 -6.03
CA ARG A 8 8.56 -9.77 -5.90
C ARG A 8 7.31 -8.95 -6.22
N GLN A 9 6.23 -9.56 -6.73
CA GLN A 9 5.00 -8.81 -7.07
C GLN A 9 4.11 -8.45 -5.86
N GLY A 10 4.47 -8.87 -4.63
CA GLY A 10 3.71 -8.58 -3.42
C GLY A 10 4.16 -7.38 -2.58
N ILE A 11 5.38 -6.87 -2.79
CA ILE A 11 5.94 -5.78 -1.98
C ILE A 11 5.55 -4.43 -2.61
N LEU A 12 4.85 -3.60 -1.83
CA LEU A 12 4.62 -2.19 -2.13
C LEU A 12 5.56 -1.36 -1.25
N SER A 13 6.53 -0.69 -1.88
CA SER A 13 7.40 0.26 -1.19
C SER A 13 6.83 1.66 -1.30
N LEU A 14 6.48 2.28 -0.17
CA LEU A 14 6.07 3.68 -0.08
C LEU A 14 7.11 4.43 0.76
N THR A 15 7.71 5.47 0.20
CA THR A 15 8.59 6.38 0.96
C THR A 15 7.84 7.66 1.28
N ILE A 16 7.49 7.85 2.56
CA ILE A 16 6.89 9.09 3.06
C ILE A 16 8.01 10.01 3.52
N ARG A 17 8.14 11.18 2.90
CA ARG A 17 9.27 12.10 3.16
C ARG A 17 8.92 13.22 4.13
N ASP A 18 7.65 13.60 4.20
CA ASP A 18 7.18 14.77 4.92
C ASP A 18 5.92 14.48 5.74
N LYS A 19 5.74 15.27 6.80
CA LYS A 19 4.64 15.10 7.77
C LYS A 19 3.27 15.36 7.13
N SER A 20 3.19 16.25 6.15
CA SER A 20 1.94 16.56 5.45
C SER A 20 1.44 15.34 4.67
N SER A 21 2.32 14.69 3.92
CA SER A 21 2.04 13.47 3.17
C SER A 21 1.63 12.31 4.09
N LEU A 22 2.25 12.20 5.28
CA LEU A 22 1.84 11.20 6.27
C LEU A 22 0.41 11.45 6.75
N TYR A 23 0.08 12.70 7.11
CA TYR A 23 -1.26 13.04 7.59
C TYR A 23 -2.33 12.85 6.52
N ALA A 24 -2.04 13.20 5.27
CA ALA A 24 -2.97 13.01 4.16
C ALA A 24 -3.22 11.53 3.85
N ALA A 25 -2.22 10.66 4.06
CA ALA A 25 -2.34 9.23 3.82
C ALA A 25 -2.94 8.46 5.02
N TYR A 26 -2.88 9.00 6.24
CA TYR A 26 -3.34 8.31 7.44
C TYR A 26 -4.87 8.29 7.56
N MET A 27 -5.44 7.12 7.88
CA MET A 27 -6.86 6.88 8.03
C MET A 27 -7.18 6.49 9.48
N PRO A 28 -7.52 7.45 10.36
CA PRO A 28 -7.70 7.20 11.80
C PRO A 28 -8.97 6.40 12.15
N PHE A 29 -9.97 6.39 11.26
CA PHE A 29 -11.26 5.75 11.49
C PHE A 29 -11.24 4.23 11.25
N VAL A 30 -10.16 3.70 10.66
CA VAL A 30 -9.98 2.26 10.46
C VAL A 30 -9.58 1.64 11.80
N LYS A 31 -10.14 0.47 12.13
CA LYS A 31 -9.75 -0.27 13.34
C LYS A 31 -8.25 -0.58 13.30
N ASN A 32 -7.52 -0.15 14.34
CA ASN A 32 -6.05 -0.19 14.45
C ASN A 32 -5.30 0.80 13.54
N GLY A 33 -6.00 1.79 12.99
CA GLY A 33 -5.44 2.75 12.04
C GLY A 33 -5.31 2.16 10.63
N GLY A 34 -5.24 3.05 9.65
CA GLY A 34 -5.02 2.71 8.25
C GLY A 34 -4.06 3.68 7.58
N LEU A 35 -3.48 3.26 6.46
CA LEU A 35 -2.65 4.10 5.61
C LEU A 35 -3.06 3.87 4.15
N PHE A 36 -3.41 4.94 3.47
CA PHE A 36 -3.70 4.89 2.04
C PHE A 36 -2.40 4.80 1.25
N ILE A 37 -2.27 3.74 0.45
CA ILE A 37 -1.15 3.56 -0.48
C ILE A 37 -1.67 3.78 -1.90
N PRO A 38 -1.28 4.89 -2.57
CA PRO A 38 -1.69 5.13 -3.94
C PRO A 38 -1.05 4.08 -4.86
N THR A 39 -1.88 3.25 -5.48
CA THR A 39 -1.47 2.19 -6.40
C THR A 39 -2.48 2.06 -7.53
N LYS A 40 -1.98 1.83 -8.76
CA LYS A 40 -2.81 1.57 -9.94
C LYS A 40 -3.15 0.07 -10.11
N LYS A 41 -2.61 -0.78 -9.25
CA LYS A 41 -2.86 -2.22 -9.31
C LYS A 41 -4.25 -2.52 -8.74
N ASN A 42 -5.00 -3.39 -9.40
CA ASN A 42 -6.24 -3.90 -8.83
C ASN A 42 -5.91 -4.90 -7.71
N TYR A 43 -6.40 -4.61 -6.51
CA TYR A 43 -6.37 -5.52 -5.36
C TYR A 43 -7.74 -6.16 -5.18
N LYS A 44 -7.76 -7.40 -4.68
CA LYS A 44 -9.00 -8.05 -4.26
C LYS A 44 -9.50 -7.40 -2.97
N ILE A 45 -10.81 -7.17 -2.90
CA ILE A 45 -11.55 -6.65 -1.74
C ILE A 45 -11.86 -7.81 -0.81
#